data_AF-A0A6V7LZA1-F1
#
_entry.id   AF-A0A6V7LZA1-F1
#
_cell.length_a   1.000
_cell.length_b   1.000
_cell.length_c   1.000
_cell.angle_alpha   90.00
_cell.angle_beta   90.00
_cell.angle_gamma   90.00
#
_symmetry.space_group_name_H-M   'P 1'
#
loop_
_entity.id
_entity.type
_entity.pdbx_description
1 polymer ?
#
loop_
_entity_poly.entity_id
_entity_poly.type
_entity_poly.pdbx_seq_one_letter_code
_entity_poly.pdbx_strand_id
1 'polypeptide(L)'
;FEWQAIDECKSKISPNLWAVKDRGKIFFNINVDDVEKIQALRSIDNIYVVANIEYFKYADKTEEDEESQLLMFKESINENRDHMKKSLEIWKKMTHFPGKLYPSMEEYEAAKTLHEVEKEKIKNEKIENDNVKMVASRGCDPAEGNESTVLSFRVTCERTGNHKFDSNQIASLIG
;
A
#
# COMPACT_ATOMS: atom_id res chain seq x y z
N PHE A 1 11.04 -4.36 -22.45
CA PHE A 1 9.67 -3.81 -22.38
C PHE A 1 9.66 -2.43 -21.71
N GLU A 2 10.57 -2.19 -20.78
CA GLU A 2 10.73 -0.94 -20.02
C GLU A 2 10.93 0.29 -20.92
N TRP A 3 11.73 0.20 -21.98
CA TRP A 3 11.91 1.30 -22.94
C TRP A 3 10.62 1.65 -23.68
N GLN A 4 9.85 0.64 -24.10
CA GLN A 4 8.55 0.85 -24.74
C GLN A 4 7.56 1.52 -23.78
N ALA A 5 7.56 1.15 -22.50
CA ALA A 5 6.76 1.81 -21.48
C ALA A 5 7.18 3.28 -21.27
N ILE A 6 8.49 3.58 -21.28
CA ILE A 6 8.98 4.96 -21.20
C ILE A 6 8.53 5.79 -22.41
N ASP A 7 8.64 5.23 -23.61
CA ASP A 7 8.23 5.91 -24.85
C ASP A 7 6.71 6.17 -24.86
N GLU A 8 5.91 5.21 -24.39
CA GLU A 8 4.47 5.38 -24.23
C GLU A 8 4.14 6.51 -23.23
N CYS A 9 4.82 6.54 -22.07
CA CYS A 9 4.63 7.59 -21.07
C CYS A 9 4.98 8.98 -21.64
N LYS A 10 6.08 9.11 -22.39
CA LYS A 10 6.46 10.39 -23.02
C LYS A 10 5.46 10.84 -24.08
N SER A 11 4.91 9.90 -24.84
CA SER A 11 3.94 10.20 -25.90
C SER A 11 2.57 10.60 -25.34
N LYS A 12 2.06 9.88 -24.33
CA LYS A 12 0.70 10.06 -23.81
C LYS A 12 0.58 11.05 -22.64
N ILE A 13 1.62 11.18 -21.82
CA ILE A 13 1.57 12.03 -20.61
C ILE A 13 2.23 13.37 -20.91
N SER A 14 3.55 13.36 -21.15
CA SER A 14 4.33 14.57 -21.40
C SER A 14 5.65 14.23 -22.11
N PRO A 15 6.01 14.91 -23.21
CA PRO A 15 7.28 14.68 -23.90
C PRO A 15 8.51 14.89 -23.01
N ASN A 16 8.40 15.76 -22.00
CA ASN A 16 9.47 16.11 -21.07
C ASN A 16 9.47 15.26 -19.80
N LEU A 17 8.71 14.15 -19.77
CA LEU A 17 8.64 13.26 -18.62
C LEU A 17 10.00 12.63 -18.34
N TRP A 18 10.51 12.87 -17.13
CA TRP A 18 11.68 12.18 -16.61
C TRP A 18 11.29 10.82 -16.04
N ALA A 19 11.82 9.76 -16.63
CA ALA A 19 11.58 8.38 -16.20
C ALA A 19 12.91 7.63 -16.02
N VAL A 20 13.02 6.91 -14.91
CA VAL A 20 14.16 6.05 -14.54
C VAL A 20 13.74 4.60 -14.67
N LYS A 21 14.55 3.78 -15.34
CA LYS A 21 14.29 2.34 -15.49
C LYS A 21 15.07 1.52 -14.47
N ASP A 22 14.44 0.45 -14.01
CA ASP A 22 15.07 -0.66 -13.32
C ASP A 22 14.49 -1.97 -13.88
N ARG A 23 15.02 -3.13 -13.50
CA ARG A 23 14.58 -4.42 -14.04
C ARG A 23 13.10 -4.66 -13.76
N GLY A 24 12.28 -4.70 -14.81
CA GLY A 24 10.84 -4.93 -14.71
C GLY A 24 10.01 -3.78 -14.10
N LYS A 25 10.59 -2.59 -13.89
CA LYS A 25 9.88 -1.43 -13.33
C LYS A 25 10.42 -0.11 -13.86
N ILE A 26 9.56 0.89 -13.93
CA ILE A 26 9.93 2.26 -14.27
C ILE A 26 9.40 3.22 -13.20
N PHE A 27 10.18 4.24 -12.88
CA PHE A 27 9.84 5.29 -11.93
C PHE A 27 9.75 6.61 -12.67
N PHE A 28 8.69 7.37 -12.45
CA PHE A 28 8.49 8.66 -13.07
C PHE A 28 7.57 9.52 -12.21
N ASN A 29 7.73 10.84 -12.31
CA ASN A 29 6.91 11.79 -11.57
C ASN A 29 5.81 12.34 -12.47
N ILE A 30 4.60 12.50 -11.94
CA ILE A 30 3.45 13.03 -12.69
C ILE A 30 2.66 14.05 -11.88
N ASN A 31 1.89 14.87 -12.58
CA ASN A 31 0.87 15.70 -11.95
C ASN A 31 -0.37 14.86 -11.62
N VAL A 32 -1.07 15.21 -10.54
CA VAL A 32 -2.29 14.54 -10.06
C VAL A 32 -3.43 14.62 -11.09
N ASP A 33 -3.40 15.63 -11.95
CA ASP A 33 -4.36 15.79 -13.05
C ASP A 33 -4.13 14.79 -14.19
N ASP A 34 -2.92 14.25 -14.32
CA ASP A 34 -2.56 13.30 -15.38
C ASP A 34 -2.76 11.83 -14.96
N VAL A 35 -3.30 11.55 -13.77
CA VAL A 35 -3.49 10.18 -13.25
C VAL A 35 -4.34 9.31 -14.18
N GLU A 36 -5.39 9.89 -14.78
CA GLU A 36 -6.27 9.18 -15.73
C GLU A 36 -5.50 8.75 -17.01
N LYS A 37 -4.52 9.54 -17.44
CA LYS A 37 -3.67 9.20 -18.59
C LYS A 37 -2.80 7.98 -18.31
N ILE A 38 -2.40 7.78 -17.04
CA ILE A 38 -1.62 6.61 -16.64
C ILE A 38 -2.46 5.33 -16.71
N GLN A 39 -3.73 5.40 -16.29
CA GLN A 39 -4.65 4.26 -16.38
C GLN A 39 -4.90 3.81 -17.83
N ALA A 40 -4.68 4.69 -18.81
CA ALA A 40 -4.81 4.39 -20.24
C ALA A 40 -3.52 3.82 -20.89
N LEU A 41 -2.44 3.62 -20.12
CA LEU A 41 -1.22 3.00 -20.60
C LEU A 41 -1.41 1.50 -20.78
N ARG A 42 -0.84 0.93 -21.85
CA ARG A 42 -0.94 -0.50 -22.15
C ARG A 42 0.36 -1.26 -21.97
N SER A 43 1.48 -0.56 -21.90
CA SER A 43 2.80 -1.16 -21.67
C SER A 43 3.15 -1.28 -20.18
N ILE A 44 2.23 -0.92 -19.29
CA ILE A 44 2.37 -1.01 -17.83
C ILE A 44 1.25 -1.88 -17.27
N ASP A 45 1.62 -2.94 -16.55
CA ASP A 45 0.65 -3.88 -15.97
C ASP A 45 0.11 -3.40 -14.62
N ASN A 46 0.99 -2.83 -13.78
CA ASN A 46 0.68 -2.43 -12.41
C ASN A 46 1.24 -1.05 -12.14
N ILE A 47 0.45 -0.22 -11.45
CA ILE A 47 0.86 1.13 -11.06
C ILE A 47 0.89 1.19 -9.54
N TYR A 48 2.00 1.68 -8.99
CA TYR A 48 2.21 1.86 -7.57
C TYR A 48 2.46 3.33 -7.27
N VAL A 49 1.76 3.87 -6.28
CA VAL A 49 2.07 5.19 -5.73
C VAL A 49 3.15 5.00 -4.67
N VAL A 50 4.32 5.57 -4.91
CA VAL A 50 5.44 5.51 -3.96
C VAL A 50 5.25 6.59 -2.92
N ALA A 51 4.82 6.19 -1.72
CA ALA A 51 4.47 7.12 -0.65
C ALA A 51 5.68 7.57 0.20
N ASN A 52 6.69 6.73 0.38
CA ASN A 52 7.95 7.11 1.01
C ASN A 52 9.08 6.20 0.51
N ILE A 53 10.29 6.75 0.34
CA ILE A 53 11.53 6.00 0.12
C ILE A 53 12.54 6.51 1.14
N GLU A 54 12.67 5.78 2.24
CA GLU A 54 13.67 6.08 3.26
C GLU A 54 14.58 4.89 3.54
N TYR A 55 15.84 5.22 3.77
CA TYR A 55 16.89 4.25 4.09
C TYR A 55 17.31 4.44 5.53
N PHE A 56 16.79 3.58 6.41
CA PHE A 56 17.21 3.52 7.79
C PHE A 56 18.49 2.69 7.89
N LYS A 57 19.55 3.30 8.40
CA LYS A 57 20.79 2.59 8.72
C LYS A 57 20.68 2.10 10.16
N TYR A 58 20.60 0.80 10.34
CA TYR A 58 20.67 0.21 11.67
C TYR A 58 22.13 -0.01 12.04
N ALA A 59 22.51 0.39 13.25
CA ALA A 59 23.84 0.08 13.76
C ALA A 59 23.99 -1.45 13.92
N ASP A 60 25.12 -2.01 13.47
CA ASP A 60 25.43 -3.42 13.61
C ASP A 60 25.69 -3.77 15.07
N LYS A 61 24.62 -4.18 15.75
CA LYS A 61 24.58 -4.86 17.05
C LYS A 61 25.10 -4.01 18.23
N THR A 62 24.28 -4.03 19.28
CA THR A 62 24.58 -3.82 20.72
C THR A 62 24.23 -2.47 21.39
N GLU A 63 24.05 -1.35 20.69
CA GLU A 63 23.73 -0.08 21.40
C GLU A 63 22.32 0.50 21.14
N GLU A 64 21.70 0.24 19.99
CA GLU A 64 20.33 0.69 19.77
C GLU A 64 19.31 -0.31 20.36
N ASP A 65 18.51 0.22 21.28
CA ASP A 65 17.34 -0.46 21.81
C ASP A 65 16.22 -0.49 20.76
N GLU A 66 15.36 -1.50 20.85
CA GLU A 66 14.18 -1.66 19.98
C GLU A 66 13.33 -0.39 19.97
N GLU A 67 13.16 0.23 21.13
CA GLU A 67 12.41 1.47 21.32
C GLU A 67 12.98 2.64 20.49
N SER A 68 14.31 2.78 20.43
CA SER A 68 14.96 3.82 19.61
C SER A 68 14.72 3.60 18.13
N GLN A 69 14.76 2.34 17.66
CA GLN A 69 14.47 2.02 16.26
C GLN A 69 13.01 2.32 15.92
N LEU A 70 12.08 1.92 16.78
CA LEU A 70 10.66 2.21 16.64
C LEU A 70 10.38 3.72 16.64
N LEU A 71 11.06 4.49 17.50
CA LEU A 71 10.92 5.94 17.58
C LEU A 71 11.38 6.63 16.28
N MET A 72 12.53 6.23 15.73
CA MET A 72 13.01 6.77 14.44
C MET A 72 11.99 6.58 13.31
N PHE A 73 11.34 5.41 13.24
CA PHE A 73 10.27 5.18 12.26
C PHE A 73 9.06 6.08 12.48
N LYS A 74 8.65 6.25 13.74
CA LYS A 74 7.53 7.11 14.10
C LYS A 74 7.80 8.57 13.73
N GLU A 75 9.01 9.06 14.02
CA GLU A 75 9.43 10.42 13.69
C GLU A 75 9.45 10.64 12.18
N SER A 76 10.10 9.75 11.43
CA SER A 76 10.12 9.77 9.96
C SER A 76 8.71 9.88 9.34
N ILE A 77 7.76 9.08 9.84
CA ILE A 77 6.40 9.09 9.31
C ILE A 77 5.65 10.36 9.68
N ASN A 78 5.90 10.90 10.88
CA ASN A 78 5.33 12.17 11.29
C ASN A 78 5.88 13.33 10.44
N GLU A 79 7.18 13.34 10.15
CA GLU A 79 7.82 14.32 9.27
C GLU A 79 7.26 14.26 7.84
N ASN A 80 6.96 13.06 7.35
CA ASN A 80 6.42 12.83 6.01
C ASN A 80 4.89 12.70 5.96
N ARG A 81 4.18 13.07 7.04
CA ARG A 81 2.74 12.84 7.16
C ARG A 81 1.94 13.48 6.03
N ASP A 82 2.33 14.69 5.62
CA ASP A 82 1.65 15.39 4.54
C ASP A 82 1.88 14.73 3.17
N HIS A 83 3.10 14.22 2.92
CA HIS A 83 3.41 13.48 1.71
C HIS A 83 2.68 12.14 1.66
N MET A 84 2.61 11.44 2.80
CA MET A 84 1.84 10.21 2.95
C MET A 84 0.34 10.45 2.71
N LYS A 85 -0.21 11.52 3.27
CA LYS A 85 -1.61 11.92 3.06
C LYS A 85 -1.87 12.21 1.59
N LYS A 86 -1.01 12.99 0.93
CA LYS A 86 -1.10 13.26 -0.51
C LYS A 86 -1.06 11.97 -1.34
N SER A 87 -0.18 11.05 -0.99
CA SER A 87 -0.04 9.76 -1.69
C SER A 87 -1.30 8.90 -1.55
N LEU A 88 -1.91 8.87 -0.37
CA LEU A 88 -3.17 8.14 -0.12
C LEU A 88 -4.36 8.76 -0.87
N GLU A 89 -4.44 10.09 -0.96
CA GLU A 89 -5.47 10.77 -1.76
C GLU A 89 -5.31 10.47 -3.25
N ILE A 90 -4.08 10.48 -3.77
CA ILE A 90 -3.79 10.07 -5.16
C ILE A 90 -4.18 8.61 -5.37
N TRP A 91 -3.82 7.73 -4.44
CA TRP A 91 -4.19 6.32 -4.50
C TRP A 91 -5.72 6.14 -4.52
N LYS A 92 -6.47 6.84 -3.66
CA LYS A 92 -7.94 6.79 -3.63
C LYS A 92 -8.55 7.26 -4.94
N LYS A 93 -8.06 8.37 -5.51
CA LYS A 93 -8.48 8.87 -6.82
C LYS A 93 -8.21 7.83 -7.91
N MET A 94 -7.05 7.17 -7.86
CA MET A 94 -6.62 6.21 -8.85
C MET A 94 -7.37 4.87 -8.79
N THR A 95 -7.72 4.39 -7.60
CA THR A 95 -8.44 3.12 -7.44
C THR A 95 -9.95 3.29 -7.38
N HIS A 96 -10.45 4.52 -7.46
CA HIS A 96 -11.87 4.84 -7.20
C HIS A 96 -12.35 4.24 -5.86
N PHE A 97 -11.45 4.22 -4.87
CA PHE A 97 -11.70 3.54 -3.61
C PHE A 97 -12.96 4.09 -2.94
N PRO A 98 -14.00 3.25 -2.73
CA PRO A 98 -15.29 3.72 -2.24
C PRO A 98 -15.28 3.95 -0.73
N GLY A 99 -14.26 3.47 -0.02
CA GLY A 99 -14.19 3.56 1.44
C GLY A 99 -13.67 4.90 1.98
N LYS A 100 -13.75 5.00 3.30
CA LYS A 100 -13.14 6.08 4.09
C LYS A 100 -11.66 5.79 4.32
N LEU A 101 -10.78 6.70 3.92
CA LEU A 101 -9.33 6.56 4.16
C LEU A 101 -8.97 6.73 5.63
N TYR A 102 -9.71 7.59 6.33
CA TYR A 102 -9.46 7.96 7.72
C TYR A 102 -10.76 7.78 8.52
N PRO A 103 -11.17 6.53 8.82
CA PRO A 103 -12.30 6.29 9.71
C PRO A 103 -11.99 6.82 11.12
N SER A 104 -13.03 7.19 11.87
CA SER A 104 -12.86 7.48 13.29
C SER A 104 -12.53 6.20 14.07
N MET A 105 -11.98 6.33 15.29
CA MET A 105 -11.71 5.16 16.14
C MET A 105 -12.98 4.35 16.43
N GLU A 106 -14.11 5.04 16.64
CA GLU A 106 -15.41 4.39 16.87
C GLU A 106 -15.88 3.61 15.63
N GLU A 107 -15.72 4.19 14.44
CA GLU A 107 -16.05 3.52 13.17
C GLU A 107 -15.14 2.31 12.92
N TYR A 108 -13.85 2.43 13.23
CA TYR A 108 -12.89 1.33 13.13
C TYR A 108 -13.23 0.18 14.08
N GLU A 109 -13.53 0.47 15.35
CA GLU A 109 -13.91 -0.55 16.33
C GLU A 109 -15.21 -1.25 15.95
N ALA A 110 -16.20 -0.50 15.46
CA ALA A 110 -17.45 -1.06 14.94
C ALA A 110 -17.20 -1.97 13.72
N ALA A 111 -16.36 -1.54 12.77
CA ALA A 111 -16.01 -2.36 11.60
C ALA A 111 -15.22 -3.62 11.97
N LYS A 112 -14.28 -3.51 12.92
CA LYS A 112 -13.48 -4.63 13.41
C LYS A 112 -14.35 -5.70 14.07
N THR A 113 -15.28 -5.30 14.93
CA THR A 113 -16.21 -6.24 15.59
C THR A 113 -17.13 -6.93 14.59
N LEU A 114 -17.66 -6.20 13.59
CA LEU A 114 -18.44 -6.78 12.51
C LEU A 114 -17.62 -7.81 11.70
N HIS A 115 -16.36 -7.48 11.36
CA HIS A 115 -15.48 -8.37 10.61
C HIS A 115 -15.12 -9.64 11.39
N GLU A 116 -14.87 -9.54 12.69
CA GLU A 116 -14.62 -10.70 13.56
C GLU A 116 -15.84 -11.64 13.60
N VAL A 117 -17.05 -11.08 13.74
CA VAL A 117 -18.30 -11.85 13.70
C VAL A 117 -18.51 -12.53 12.34
N GLU A 118 -18.26 -11.83 11.24
CA GLU A 118 -18.40 -12.39 9.88
C GLU A 118 -17.36 -13.48 9.60
N LYS A 119 -16.11 -13.30 10.04
CA LYS A 119 -15.04 -14.29 9.91
C LYS A 119 -15.38 -15.59 10.65
N GLU A 120 -15.93 -15.50 11.86
CA GLU A 120 -16.36 -16.68 12.62
C GLU A 120 -17.57 -17.37 11.96
N LYS A 121 -18.52 -16.61 11.38
CA LYS A 121 -19.61 -17.20 10.57
C LYS A 121 -19.08 -17.97 9.36
N ILE A 122 -18.20 -17.35 8.57
CA ILE A 122 -17.59 -17.97 7.39
C ILE A 122 -16.79 -19.21 7.78
N LYS A 123 -16.09 -19.19 8.92
CA LYS A 123 -15.34 -20.34 9.42
C LYS A 123 -16.27 -21.48 9.82
N ASN A 124 -17.39 -21.18 10.48
CA ASN A 124 -18.38 -22.18 10.87
C ASN A 124 -19.12 -22.77 9.65
N GLU A 125 -19.50 -21.95 8.68
CA GLU A 125 -20.12 -22.40 7.40
C GLU A 125 -19.16 -23.21 6.53
N LYS A 126 -17.85 -22.93 6.58
CA LYS A 126 -16.81 -23.71 5.88
C LYS A 126 -16.56 -25.07 6.50
N ILE A 127 -16.73 -25.22 7.82
CA ILE A 127 -16.62 -26.51 8.52
C ILE A 127 -17.76 -27.47 8.09
N GLU A 128 -18.90 -26.94 7.64
CA GLU A 128 -20.02 -27.74 7.15
C GLU A 128 -19.92 -28.14 5.66
N ASN A 129 -19.06 -27.49 4.86
CA ASN A 129 -18.92 -27.75 3.42
C ASN A 129 -17.46 -28.09 3.02
N ASP A 130 -16.99 -29.24 3.48
CA ASP A 130 -15.73 -29.85 3.03
C ASP A 130 -15.86 -30.35 1.58
N ASN A 131 -15.60 -29.50 0.57
CA ASN A 131 -15.12 -29.91 -0.77
C ASN A 131 -14.79 -28.77 -1.76
N VAL A 132 -14.23 -27.63 -1.32
CA VAL A 132 -13.73 -26.61 -2.27
C VAL A 132 -12.24 -26.34 -2.03
N LYS A 133 -11.40 -26.80 -2.97
CA LYS A 133 -9.97 -26.47 -3.04
C LYS A 133 -9.80 -24.95 -3.07
N MET A 134 -9.12 -24.42 -2.06
CA MET A 134 -8.84 -23.00 -1.95
C MET A 134 -7.98 -22.50 -3.11
N VAL A 135 -8.52 -21.59 -3.91
CA VAL A 135 -7.71 -20.59 -4.60
C VAL A 135 -7.56 -19.44 -3.63
N ALA A 136 -6.34 -19.24 -3.10
CA ALA A 136 -6.05 -18.08 -2.26
C ALA A 136 -6.26 -16.80 -3.10
N SER A 137 -7.40 -16.13 -2.95
CA SER A 137 -7.65 -14.85 -3.64
C SER A 137 -6.67 -13.82 -3.08
N ARG A 138 -5.73 -13.38 -3.92
CA ARG A 138 -4.70 -12.38 -3.58
C ARG A 138 -5.30 -10.96 -3.52
N GLY A 139 -6.27 -10.76 -2.63
CA GLY A 139 -7.03 -9.51 -2.51
C GLY A 139 -8.12 -9.37 -3.59
N CYS A 140 -9.11 -8.52 -3.30
CA CYS A 140 -10.10 -8.03 -4.26
C CYS A 140 -9.59 -6.69 -4.85
N ASP A 141 -10.03 -6.33 -6.06
CA ASP A 141 -9.81 -4.97 -6.56
C ASP A 141 -10.47 -3.98 -5.58
N PRO A 142 -9.75 -2.99 -5.02
CA PRO A 142 -10.32 -1.98 -4.13
C PRO A 142 -11.51 -1.22 -4.75
N ALA A 143 -11.60 -1.15 -6.09
CA ALA A 143 -12.71 -0.54 -6.82
C ALA A 143 -13.99 -1.38 -6.79
N GLU A 144 -13.88 -2.71 -6.67
CA GLU A 144 -15.00 -3.65 -6.70
C GLU A 144 -15.56 -3.96 -5.31
N GLY A 145 -14.91 -3.46 -4.25
CA GLY A 145 -15.36 -3.67 -2.89
C GLY A 145 -16.44 -2.70 -2.41
N ASN A 146 -17.07 -3.04 -1.29
CA ASN A 146 -17.99 -2.17 -0.54
C ASN A 146 -17.32 -1.66 0.76
N GLU A 147 -17.87 -0.62 1.39
CA GLU A 147 -17.27 -0.05 2.63
C GLU A 147 -17.02 -1.10 3.73
N SER A 148 -17.85 -2.16 3.80
CA SER A 148 -17.69 -3.26 4.76
C SER A 148 -16.63 -4.31 4.41
N THR A 149 -16.16 -4.37 3.15
CA THR A 149 -15.25 -5.43 2.65
C THR A 149 -13.83 -4.94 2.41
N VAL A 150 -13.61 -3.62 2.29
CA VAL A 150 -12.29 -3.08 1.93
C VAL A 150 -11.56 -2.53 3.16
N LEU A 151 -11.04 -3.45 3.97
CA LEU A 151 -9.99 -3.15 4.96
C LEU A 151 -8.61 -3.65 4.51
N SER A 152 -8.50 -4.26 3.33
CA SER A 152 -7.24 -4.85 2.86
C SER A 152 -6.46 -3.89 1.97
N PHE A 153 -5.52 -3.15 2.55
CA PHE A 153 -4.47 -2.46 1.79
C PHE A 153 -3.26 -3.39 1.68
N ARG A 154 -2.72 -3.55 0.47
CA ARG A 154 -1.47 -4.28 0.27
C ARG A 154 -0.31 -3.31 0.49
N VAL A 155 0.26 -3.35 1.69
CA VAL A 155 1.54 -2.69 1.97
C VAL A 155 2.67 -3.66 1.64
N THR A 156 3.52 -3.31 0.68
CA THR A 156 4.77 -4.04 0.42
C THR A 156 5.93 -3.24 0.98
N CYS A 157 6.48 -3.69 2.11
CA CYS A 157 7.73 -3.16 2.65
C CYS A 157 8.89 -4.07 2.24
N GLU A 158 9.86 -3.54 1.49
CA GLU A 158 11.13 -4.21 1.27
C GLU A 158 12.08 -3.80 2.39
N ARG A 159 12.54 -4.76 3.20
CA ARG A 159 13.44 -4.52 4.34
C ARG A 159 14.72 -5.30 4.11
N THR A 160 15.86 -4.60 4.18
CA THR A 160 17.18 -5.20 4.16
C THR A 160 17.95 -4.73 5.40
N GLY A 161 18.75 -5.62 6.02
CA GLY A 161 19.51 -5.31 7.23
C GLY A 161 18.98 -5.96 8.52
N ASN A 162 19.71 -5.78 9.61
CA ASN A 162 19.46 -6.41 10.91
C ASN A 162 18.71 -5.44 11.84
N HIS A 163 17.50 -5.79 12.27
CA HIS A 163 16.62 -4.97 13.10
C HIS A 163 15.97 -5.83 14.20
N LYS A 164 15.54 -5.22 15.30
CA LYS A 164 15.02 -5.96 16.47
C LYS A 164 13.49 -5.98 16.61
N PHE A 165 12.76 -5.33 15.70
CA PHE A 165 11.31 -5.18 15.78
C PHE A 165 10.57 -5.91 14.65
N ASP A 166 9.40 -6.48 14.96
CA ASP A 166 8.48 -7.07 14.01
C ASP A 166 7.65 -5.99 13.29
N SER A 167 7.20 -6.32 12.07
CA SER A 167 6.33 -5.47 11.26
C SER A 167 5.01 -5.15 11.97
N ASN A 168 4.50 -6.06 12.80
CA ASN A 168 3.30 -5.83 13.60
C ASN A 168 3.49 -4.73 14.66
N GLN A 169 4.68 -4.64 15.27
CA GLN A 169 4.97 -3.63 16.29
C GLN A 169 4.96 -2.23 15.68
N ILE A 170 5.62 -2.09 14.52
CA ILE A 170 5.58 -0.86 13.70
C ILE A 170 4.13 -0.52 13.32
N ALA A 171 3.37 -1.50 12.82
CA ALA A 171 1.98 -1.27 12.42
C ALA A 171 1.13 -0.74 13.59
N SER A 172 1.31 -1.28 14.81
CA SER A 172 0.60 -0.80 16.01
C SER A 172 1.03 0.57 16.51
N LEU A 173 2.25 1.01 16.18
CA LEU A 173 2.80 2.29 16.62
C LEU A 173 2.34 3.45 15.74
N ILE A 174 2.13 3.16 14.45
CA ILE A 174 1.88 4.16 13.40
C ILE A 174 0.42 4.17 12.94
N GLY A 175 -0.22 2.99 12.90
CA GLY A 175 -1.63 2.83 12.50
C GLY A 175 -2.57 3.20 13.64
#